data_AF-A0A496VZ28-F1
#
_entry.id   AF-A0A496VZ28-F1
#
_cell.length_a   1.000
_cell.length_b   1.000
_cell.length_c   1.000
_cell.angle_alpha   90.00
_cell.angle_beta   90.00
_cell.angle_gamma   90.00
#
_symmetry.space_group_name_H-M   'P 1'
#
loop_
_entity.id
_entity.type
_entity.pdbx_description
1 polymer ?
#
loop_
_entity_poly.entity_id
_entity_poly.type
_entity_poly.pdbx_seq_one_letter_code
_entity_poly.pdbx_strand_id
1 'polypeptide(L)'
;MIKQNAHPSVTEWENEIKQLVENHRIMEARQRLSQASKAGILSTTLKEWQLVLKEPQVSVKNEATGVGLNENYQWLKKNAEKFKGLWVALSKGVLIDSHDNLTILRQTLEKSGKLTHDIAFMPIEN
;
A
#
# COMPACT_ATOMS: atom_id res chain seq x y z
N MET A 1 31.97 -44.06 10.96
CA MET A 1 31.95 -42.66 11.44
C MET A 1 30.60 -42.06 11.07
N ILE A 2 29.68 -41.96 12.02
CA ILE A 2 28.34 -41.40 11.79
C ILE A 2 28.50 -39.87 11.79
N LYS A 3 28.28 -39.24 10.63
CA LYS A 3 28.21 -37.77 10.54
C LYS A 3 26.99 -37.32 11.34
N GLN A 4 27.22 -36.72 12.50
CA GLN A 4 26.18 -36.06 13.27
C GLN A 4 25.72 -34.86 12.44
N ASN A 5 24.59 -35.00 11.73
CA ASN A 5 23.86 -33.86 11.17
C ASN A 5 23.23 -33.12 12.35
N ALA A 6 24.00 -32.29 13.05
CA ALA A 6 23.46 -31.39 14.05
C ALA A 6 22.59 -30.36 13.31
N HIS A 7 21.28 -30.38 13.57
CA HIS A 7 20.43 -29.28 13.15
C HIS A 7 20.93 -28.01 13.84
N PRO A 8 21.22 -26.93 13.09
CA PRO A 8 21.70 -25.70 13.72
C PRO A 8 20.63 -25.18 14.67
N SER A 9 21.07 -24.88 15.88
CA SER A 9 20.26 -24.31 16.96
C SER A 9 19.71 -22.95 16.58
N VAL A 10 18.59 -22.54 17.18
CA VAL A 10 17.94 -21.24 16.93
C VAL A 10 18.95 -20.07 16.99
N THR A 11 19.86 -20.11 17.97
CA THR A 11 20.88 -19.07 18.19
C THR A 11 21.93 -19.01 17.07
N GLU A 12 22.27 -20.15 16.44
CA GLU A 12 23.20 -20.17 15.29
C GLU A 12 22.55 -19.49 14.08
N TRP A 13 21.27 -19.72 13.82
CA TRP A 13 20.53 -19.05 12.75
C TRP A 13 20.44 -17.54 12.96
N GLU A 14 20.16 -17.10 14.18
CA GLU A 14 20.08 -15.68 14.53
C GLU A 14 21.43 -14.98 14.32
N ASN A 15 22.53 -15.62 14.76
CA ASN A 15 23.88 -15.08 14.60
C ASN A 15 24.30 -15.00 13.12
N GLU A 16 24.01 -16.04 12.33
CA GLU A 16 24.30 -16.03 10.90
C GLU A 16 23.54 -14.93 10.16
N ILE A 17 22.25 -14.75 10.45
CA ILE A 17 21.45 -13.68 9.83
C ILE A 17 21.99 -12.31 10.24
N LYS A 18 22.32 -12.12 11.52
CA LYS A 18 22.93 -10.88 12.01
C LYS A 18 24.23 -10.57 11.28
N GLN A 19 25.13 -11.54 11.15
CA GLN A 19 26.40 -11.37 10.44
C GLN A 19 26.18 -11.02 8.96
N LEU A 20 25.21 -11.64 8.29
CA LEU A 20 24.90 -11.31 6.90
C LEU A 20 24.39 -9.87 6.76
N VAL A 21 23.57 -9.39 7.72
CA VAL A 21 23.09 -8.01 7.74
C VAL A 21 24.21 -7.01 8.01
N GLU A 22 25.05 -7.26 9.02
CA GLU A 22 26.19 -6.39 9.37
C GLU A 22 27.18 -6.26 8.20
N ASN A 23 27.36 -7.32 7.42
CA ASN A 23 28.18 -7.34 6.21
C ASN A 23 27.47 -6.84 4.94
N HIS A 24 26.28 -6.22 5.07
CA HIS A 24 25.49 -5.68 3.96
C HIS A 24 25.04 -6.73 2.92
N ARG A 25 25.06 -8.02 3.25
CA ARG A 25 24.65 -9.15 2.40
C ARG A 25 23.15 -9.42 2.53
N ILE A 26 22.34 -8.41 2.24
CA ILE A 26 20.89 -8.40 2.54
C ILE A 26 20.13 -9.52 1.81
N MET A 27 20.46 -9.82 0.54
CA MET A 27 19.78 -10.91 -0.19
C MET A 27 20.03 -12.27 0.46
N GLU A 28 21.25 -12.50 0.94
CA GLU A 28 21.63 -13.74 1.58
C GLU A 28 20.99 -13.87 2.96
N ALA A 29 20.91 -12.76 3.71
CA ALA A 29 20.18 -12.70 4.97
C ALA A 29 18.70 -13.09 4.77
N ARG A 30 18.04 -12.59 3.72
CA ARG A 30 16.66 -12.96 3.35
C ARG A 30 16.53 -14.44 3.00
N GLN A 31 17.46 -14.97 2.19
CA GLN A 31 17.46 -16.38 1.83
C GLN A 31 17.62 -17.28 3.07
N ARG A 32 18.54 -16.91 3.96
CA ARG A 32 18.79 -17.66 5.20
C ARG A 32 17.58 -17.62 6.14
N LEU A 33 16.94 -16.47 6.27
CA LEU A 33 15.70 -16.33 7.04
C LEU A 33 14.55 -17.16 6.46
N SER A 34 14.43 -17.25 5.13
CA SER A 34 13.46 -18.12 4.46
C SER A 34 13.73 -19.61 4.76
N GLN A 35 15.00 -20.02 4.77
CA GLN A 35 15.40 -21.38 5.13
C GLN A 35 15.06 -21.71 6.59
N ALA A 36 15.33 -20.78 7.52
CA ALA A 36 14.97 -20.95 8.94
C ALA A 36 13.46 -21.16 9.11
N SER A 37 12.65 -20.35 8.43
CA SER A 37 11.19 -20.48 8.46
C SER A 37 10.70 -21.81 7.89
N LYS A 38 11.29 -22.29 6.78
CA LYS A 38 10.96 -23.60 6.19
C LYS A 38 11.35 -24.77 7.08
N ALA A 39 12.43 -24.61 7.84
CA ALA A 39 12.90 -25.60 8.82
C ALA A 39 12.07 -25.60 10.13
N GLY A 40 11.02 -24.76 10.24
CA GLY A 40 10.19 -24.66 11.44
C GLY A 40 10.87 -23.97 12.62
N ILE A 41 11.97 -23.25 12.37
CA ILE A 41 12.75 -22.56 13.39
C ILE A 41 12.09 -21.21 13.65
N LEU A 42 11.56 -21.07 14.86
CA LEU A 42 10.78 -19.90 15.26
C LEU A 42 11.40 -19.29 16.51
N SER A 43 11.67 -17.99 16.45
CA SER A 43 12.05 -17.18 17.61
C SER A 43 11.52 -15.76 17.45
N THR A 44 11.48 -15.01 18.55
CA THR A 44 11.08 -13.59 18.52
C THR A 44 12.03 -12.79 17.63
N THR A 45 13.34 -13.02 17.75
CA THR A 45 14.35 -12.32 16.95
C THR A 45 14.24 -12.63 15.46
N LEU A 46 13.96 -13.88 15.08
CA LEU A 46 13.72 -14.22 13.67
C LEU A 46 12.47 -13.52 13.11
N LYS A 47 11.42 -13.33 13.92
CA LYS A 47 10.24 -12.55 13.52
C LYS A 47 10.57 -11.07 13.31
N GLU A 48 11.41 -10.48 14.16
CA GLU A 48 11.89 -9.11 13.98
C GLU A 48 12.67 -8.96 12.68
N TRP A 49 13.57 -9.91 12.39
CA TRP A 49 14.29 -9.95 11.12
C TRP A 49 13.37 -10.09 9.91
N GLN A 50 12.24 -10.80 10.01
CA GLN A 50 11.24 -10.87 8.92
C GLN A 50 10.61 -9.52 8.61
N LEU A 51 10.42 -8.67 9.61
CA LEU A 51 9.90 -7.31 9.42
C LEU A 51 10.95 -6.42 8.75
N VAL A 52 12.18 -6.43 9.29
CA VAL A 52 13.28 -5.57 8.81
C VAL A 52 13.72 -5.94 7.40
N LEU A 53 13.81 -7.24 7.11
CA LEU A 53 14.29 -7.74 5.82
C LEU A 53 13.19 -7.93 4.79
N LYS A 54 11.95 -7.51 5.07
CA LYS A 54 10.85 -7.60 4.09
C LYS A 54 11.22 -6.88 2.80
N GLU A 55 10.86 -7.47 1.66
CA GLU A 55 11.08 -6.81 0.38
C GLU A 55 10.17 -5.58 0.25
N PRO A 56 10.70 -4.45 -0.25
CA PRO A 56 9.87 -3.29 -0.54
C PRO A 56 8.87 -3.67 -1.63
N GLN A 57 7.58 -3.67 -1.28
CA GLN A 57 6.52 -3.88 -2.25
C GLN A 57 6.11 -2.52 -2.82
N VAL A 58 6.36 -2.32 -4.11
CA VAL A 58 5.78 -1.19 -4.83
C VAL A 58 4.32 -1.52 -5.06
N SER A 59 3.44 -0.90 -4.27
CA SER A 59 2.02 -0.89 -4.59
C SER A 59 1.82 0.05 -5.79
N VAL A 60 1.76 -0.51 -6.99
CA VAL A 60 1.24 0.21 -8.16
C VAL A 60 -0.24 0.44 -7.86
N LYS A 61 -0.59 1.58 -7.25
CA LYS A 61 -1.97 2.04 -7.28
C LYS A 61 -2.33 2.14 -8.77
N ASN A 62 -3.40 1.44 -9.16
CA ASN A 62 -3.98 1.51 -10.49
C ASN A 62 -3.83 2.91 -11.05
N GLU A 63 -3.35 3.02 -12.29
CA GLU A 63 -3.28 4.28 -13.03
C GLU A 63 -4.53 5.08 -12.69
N ALA A 64 -4.35 6.20 -11.97
CA ALA A 64 -5.40 7.18 -11.91
C ALA A 64 -5.62 7.57 -13.37
N THR A 65 -6.74 7.13 -13.93
CA THR A 65 -7.23 7.43 -15.26
C THR A 65 -7.34 8.94 -15.35
N GLY A 66 -6.22 9.60 -15.70
CA GLY A 66 -6.07 11.04 -15.82
C GLY A 66 -6.84 11.62 -17.01
N VAL A 67 -7.91 10.95 -17.43
CA VAL A 67 -8.81 11.43 -18.46
C VAL A 67 -9.71 12.48 -17.82
N GLY A 68 -9.64 13.71 -18.31
CA GLY A 68 -10.50 14.78 -17.81
C GLY A 68 -9.92 15.61 -16.68
N LEU A 69 -8.63 15.45 -16.33
CA LEU A 69 -8.01 16.21 -15.22
C LEU A 69 -8.05 17.71 -15.46
N ASN A 70 -7.75 18.16 -16.69
CA ASN A 70 -7.80 19.57 -17.04
C ASN A 70 -9.24 20.09 -16.97
N GLU A 71 -10.20 19.34 -17.47
CA GLU A 71 -11.62 19.69 -17.46
C GLU A 71 -12.17 19.76 -16.02
N ASN A 72 -11.83 18.79 -15.17
CA ASN A 72 -12.16 18.81 -13.75
C ASN A 72 -11.54 20.02 -13.06
N TYR A 73 -10.27 20.33 -13.35
CA TYR A 73 -9.59 21.51 -12.81
C TYR A 73 -10.26 22.82 -13.25
N GLN A 74 -10.63 22.94 -14.52
CA GLN A 74 -11.35 24.13 -15.02
C GLN A 74 -12.74 24.26 -14.38
N TRP A 75 -13.43 23.14 -14.13
CA TRP A 75 -14.71 23.16 -13.41
C TRP A 75 -14.52 23.65 -11.98
N LEU A 76 -13.51 23.13 -11.26
CA LEU A 76 -13.17 23.55 -9.90
C LEU A 76 -12.89 25.04 -9.85
N LYS A 77 -12.02 25.55 -10.73
CA LYS A 77 -11.67 26.97 -10.77
C LYS A 77 -12.89 27.90 -10.92
N LYS A 78 -13.94 27.44 -11.61
CA LYS A 78 -15.16 28.21 -11.85
C LYS A 78 -16.21 28.06 -10.75
N ASN A 79 -16.23 26.93 -10.03
CA ASN A 79 -17.35 26.55 -9.17
C ASN A 79 -16.97 26.32 -7.69
N ALA A 80 -15.69 26.21 -7.34
CA ALA A 80 -15.23 25.86 -5.99
C ALA A 80 -15.90 26.70 -4.89
N GLU A 81 -16.01 28.01 -5.08
CA GLU A 81 -16.67 28.91 -4.11
C GLU A 81 -18.09 28.48 -3.72
N LYS A 82 -18.85 27.85 -4.63
CA LYS A 82 -20.23 27.39 -4.36
C LYS A 82 -20.30 26.08 -3.59
N PHE A 83 -19.22 25.31 -3.59
CA PHE A 83 -19.17 23.96 -3.02
C PHE A 83 -18.20 23.88 -1.84
N LYS A 84 -17.81 25.02 -1.25
CA LYS A 84 -16.94 25.08 -0.07
C LYS A 84 -17.46 24.19 1.06
N GLY A 85 -16.55 23.41 1.64
CA GLY A 85 -16.86 22.45 2.70
C GLY A 85 -17.50 21.14 2.21
N LEU A 86 -17.68 20.96 0.89
CA LEU A 86 -18.24 19.74 0.32
C LEU A 86 -17.16 18.92 -0.42
N TRP A 87 -17.42 17.63 -0.52
CA TRP A 87 -16.82 16.74 -1.50
C TRP A 87 -17.64 16.80 -2.79
N VAL A 88 -16.94 16.92 -3.93
CA VAL A 88 -17.55 16.84 -5.26
C VAL A 88 -17.06 15.60 -5.99
N ALA A 89 -17.97 14.94 -6.70
CA ALA A 89 -17.67 13.87 -7.64
C ALA A 89 -17.72 14.43 -9.06
N LEU A 90 -16.57 14.39 -9.76
CA LEU A 90 -16.41 14.96 -11.10
C LEU A 90 -15.98 13.90 -12.10
N SER A 91 -16.55 13.93 -13.29
CA SER A 91 -16.00 13.23 -14.47
C SER A 91 -15.94 14.21 -15.64
N LYS A 92 -14.73 14.37 -16.22
CA LYS A 92 -14.45 15.20 -17.41
C LYS A 92 -15.08 16.60 -17.37
N GLY A 93 -15.00 17.27 -16.22
CA GLY A 93 -15.53 18.63 -16.01
C GLY A 93 -17.02 18.69 -15.73
N VAL A 94 -17.68 17.56 -15.48
CA VAL A 94 -19.11 17.49 -15.14
C VAL A 94 -19.26 17.08 -13.69
N LEU A 95 -20.03 17.88 -12.93
CA LEU A 95 -20.46 17.52 -11.59
C LEU A 95 -21.48 16.38 -11.67
N ILE A 96 -21.10 15.23 -11.10
CA ILE A 96 -21.98 14.08 -10.98
C ILE A 96 -22.85 14.23 -9.73
N ASP A 97 -22.22 14.57 -8.60
CA ASP A 97 -22.89 14.78 -7.32
C ASP A 97 -21.95 15.47 -6.31
N SER A 98 -22.49 15.93 -5.17
CA SER A 98 -21.72 16.54 -4.08
C SER A 98 -22.31 16.23 -2.70
N HIS A 99 -21.47 16.08 -1.69
CA HIS A 99 -21.89 15.85 -0.31
C HIS A 99 -20.83 16.34 0.68
N ASP A 100 -21.20 16.70 1.90
CA ASP A 100 -20.25 17.02 2.98
C ASP A 100 -19.39 15.82 3.44
N ASN A 101 -19.71 14.60 3.00
CA ASN A 101 -19.12 13.36 3.46
C ASN A 101 -18.80 12.44 2.27
N LEU A 102 -17.51 12.18 2.07
CA LEU A 102 -17.02 11.33 0.99
C LEU A 102 -17.62 9.92 0.99
N THR A 103 -17.78 9.31 2.16
CA THR A 103 -18.30 7.95 2.29
C THR A 103 -19.75 7.89 1.83
N ILE A 104 -20.56 8.87 2.22
CA ILE A 104 -21.97 8.94 1.80
C ILE A 104 -22.05 9.21 0.29
N LEU A 105 -21.29 10.17 -0.21
CA LEU A 105 -21.21 10.49 -1.64
C LEU A 105 -20.91 9.23 -2.47
N ARG A 106 -19.88 8.49 -2.08
CA ARG A 106 -19.48 7.27 -2.78
C ARG A 106 -20.56 6.19 -2.72
N GLN A 107 -21.13 5.94 -1.55
CA GLN A 107 -22.20 4.95 -1.41
C GLN A 107 -23.43 5.31 -2.25
N THR A 108 -23.79 6.59 -2.35
CA THR A 108 -24.88 7.06 -3.21
C THR A 108 -24.59 6.82 -4.69
N LEU A 109 -23.36 7.08 -5.14
CA LEU A 109 -22.94 6.80 -6.51
C LEU A 109 -22.90 5.30 -6.81
N GLU A 110 -22.46 4.46 -5.87
CA GLU A 110 -22.47 3.01 -6.01
C GLU A 110 -23.90 2.48 -6.12
N LYS A 111 -24.80 2.89 -5.21
CA LYS A 111 -26.21 2.49 -5.21
C LYS A 111 -26.96 2.95 -6.46
N SER A 112 -26.63 4.13 -6.99
CA SER A 112 -27.26 4.67 -8.19
C SER A 112 -26.68 4.12 -9.50
N GLY A 113 -25.67 3.25 -9.42
CA GLY A 113 -24.97 2.71 -10.60
C GLY A 113 -24.15 3.75 -11.37
N LYS A 114 -23.94 4.94 -10.79
CA LYS A 114 -23.18 6.03 -11.39
C LYS A 114 -21.70 5.97 -11.07
N LEU A 115 -21.25 5.07 -10.18
CA LEU A 115 -19.84 4.94 -9.88
C LEU A 115 -19.09 4.29 -11.05
N THR A 116 -18.40 5.11 -11.83
CA THR A 116 -17.52 4.69 -12.92
C THR A 116 -16.06 4.96 -12.58
N HIS A 117 -15.13 4.30 -13.29
CA HIS A 117 -13.68 4.35 -13.03
C HIS A 117 -13.04 5.73 -13.34
N ASP A 118 -13.76 6.63 -13.99
CA ASP A 118 -13.32 7.97 -14.39
C ASP A 118 -13.82 9.08 -13.45
N ILE A 119 -14.54 8.72 -12.38
CA ILE A 119 -14.99 9.69 -11.38
C ILE A 119 -13.85 10.00 -10.41
N ALA A 120 -13.52 11.28 -10.33
CA ALA A 120 -12.62 11.83 -9.34
C ALA A 120 -13.41 12.46 -8.19
N PHE A 121 -13.01 12.12 -6.96
CA PHE A 121 -13.54 12.72 -5.74
C PHE A 121 -12.59 13.79 -5.24
N MET A 122 -13.07 15.01 -5.09
CA MET A 122 -12.24 16.16 -4.71
C MET A 122 -12.88 16.90 -3.53
N PRO A 123 -12.15 17.11 -2.43
CA PRO A 123 -12.63 17.98 -1.35
C PRO A 123 -12.49 19.43 -1.79
N ILE A 124 -13.48 20.26 -1.47
CA ILE A 124 -13.38 21.71 -1.60
C ILE A 124 -13.16 22.27 -0.21
N GLU A 125 -11.94 22.74 0.04
CA GLU A 125 -11.58 23.36 1.30
C GLU A 125 -12.42 24.63 1.56
N ASN A 126 -12.68 24.91 2.84
CA ASN A 126 -13.39 26.11 3.28
C ASN A 126 -12.55 27.37 3.09
#